data_AF-A0A5J5VRG7-F1
#
_entry.id   AF-A0A5J5VRG7-F1
#
_cell.length_a   1.000
_cell.length_b   1.000
_cell.length_c   1.000
_cell.angle_alpha   90.00
_cell.angle_beta   90.00
_cell.angle_gamma   90.00
#
_symmetry.space_group_name_H-M   'P 1'
#
loop_
_entity.id
_entity.type
_entity.pdbx_description
1 polymer ?
#
loop_
_entity_poly.entity_id
_entity_poly.type
_entity_poly.pdbx_seq_one_letter_code
_entity_poly.pdbx_strand_id
1 'polypeptide(L)'
;MANSKYEYVKSFEVEDEVMPPNLIVVHIDGRDFRGFSEVHEFEKPNDEKALNLMNQCAMAVLEEYPDIVFSYGYGDEYSFVLKKTSKFYQRRSSKISSVIVSFFTSVYVTKWKEFFPLKELRYPPSFLSQIVCCASLEILQAYLAWRQRDCHVQNQYNTCFWELVKKGGKTEMEAQEILKYAKEQDRNELLHQQFGINYNDTLALLRQGTCIFKTEVEDIVKYNEDGTPVKRLRRKAGIFRSENIAGRRFWNAHASLLKELGNFSEDCFKTNPDYIRSFLFESKLMPSTWIVIRIDGCHFHRFADVHEFNKPNDKQALDLMNLCAVAVLEEFHDIVFCYGVSDEYSFVLKKDSQLYQRRASKIVSAIVSFFSSMYVMKWKDVFWKKELKYPPSFDGRAVCYPSNEILQDYLAWRQVDWHSSM
;
A
#
# COMPACT_ATOMS: atom_id res chain seq x y z
N MET A 1 29.60 0.12 27.87
CA MET A 1 30.43 1.14 27.16
C MET A 1 30.73 0.80 25.70
N ALA A 2 30.50 -0.44 25.20
CA ALA A 2 30.70 -0.74 23.77
C ALA A 2 29.68 -0.06 22.84
N ASN A 3 28.43 0.16 23.28
CA ASN A 3 27.40 0.85 22.49
C ASN A 3 27.81 2.29 22.09
N SER A 4 28.53 3.02 22.95
CA SER A 4 28.85 4.43 22.68
C SER A 4 29.89 4.62 21.57
N LYS A 5 30.69 3.60 21.24
CA LYS A 5 31.70 3.71 20.17
C LYS A 5 31.06 3.81 18.79
N TYR A 6 30.01 3.03 18.55
CA TYR A 6 29.39 2.92 17.23
C TYR A 6 28.06 3.68 17.11
N GLU A 7 27.54 4.23 18.21
CA GLU A 7 26.25 4.92 18.24
C GLU A 7 26.14 6.10 17.25
N TYR A 8 27.27 6.70 16.87
CA TYR A 8 27.31 7.79 15.90
C TYR A 8 26.68 7.41 14.54
N VAL A 9 26.64 6.13 14.16
CA VAL A 9 26.03 5.69 12.89
C VAL A 9 24.53 5.99 12.80
N LYS A 10 23.87 6.21 13.94
CA LYS A 10 22.46 6.66 13.99
C LYS A 10 22.28 8.08 13.45
N SER A 11 23.31 8.92 13.48
CA SER A 11 23.22 10.30 12.96
C SER A 11 23.11 10.38 11.44
N PHE A 12 23.32 9.27 10.74
CA PHE A 12 23.08 9.15 9.29
C PHE A 12 21.62 8.88 8.96
N GLU A 13 20.78 8.55 9.95
CA GLU A 13 19.33 8.46 9.72
C GLU A 13 18.77 9.85 9.39
N VAL A 14 17.97 9.92 8.33
CA VAL A 14 17.37 11.16 7.86
C VAL A 14 16.04 11.37 8.55
N GLU A 15 15.84 12.55 9.14
CA GLU A 15 14.51 12.99 9.59
C GLU A 15 13.60 13.22 8.38
N ASP A 16 12.45 12.57 8.38
CA ASP A 16 11.52 12.57 7.26
C ASP A 16 10.09 12.91 7.69
N GLU A 17 9.97 13.79 8.69
CA GLU A 17 8.69 14.28 9.19
C GLU A 17 7.93 15.06 8.10
N VAL A 18 6.67 14.68 7.87
CA VAL A 18 5.77 15.45 7.02
C VAL A 18 5.30 16.70 7.75
N MET A 19 5.88 17.85 7.40
CA MET A 19 5.63 19.14 8.04
C MET A 19 4.13 19.49 8.13
N PRO A 20 3.61 19.91 9.30
CA PRO A 20 2.32 20.59 9.39
C PRO A 20 2.31 21.89 8.55
N PRO A 21 1.18 22.31 7.96
CA PRO A 21 -0.17 21.73 8.06
C PRO A 21 -0.50 20.71 6.95
N ASN A 22 0.50 20.14 6.26
CA ASN A 22 0.25 19.23 5.14
C ASN A 22 -0.62 18.03 5.55
N LEU A 23 -1.64 17.74 4.74
CA LEU A 23 -2.37 16.48 4.80
C LEU A 23 -1.49 15.37 4.23
N ILE A 24 -1.58 14.19 4.84
CA ILE A 24 -0.81 13.02 4.45
C ILE A 24 -1.73 12.09 3.67
N VAL A 25 -1.36 11.79 2.43
CA VAL A 25 -1.98 10.73 1.63
C VAL A 25 -0.95 9.64 1.37
N VAL A 26 -1.26 8.41 1.75
CA VAL A 26 -0.42 7.24 1.45
C VAL A 26 -0.96 6.62 0.18
N HIS A 27 -0.19 6.67 -0.90
CA HIS A 27 -0.52 5.98 -2.13
C HIS A 27 0.17 4.62 -2.16
N ILE A 28 -0.56 3.59 -2.56
CA ILE A 28 -0.13 2.21 -2.77
C ILE A 28 -0.41 1.83 -4.22
N ASP A 29 0.53 1.13 -4.85
CA ASP A 29 0.48 0.70 -6.24
C ASP A 29 1.08 -0.70 -6.38
N GLY A 30 0.50 -1.56 -7.22
CA GLY A 30 0.96 -2.93 -7.43
C GLY A 30 2.32 -3.01 -8.12
N ARG A 31 3.30 -3.69 -7.52
CA ARG A 31 4.60 -3.92 -8.19
C ARG A 31 4.44 -4.99 -9.27
N ASP A 32 4.62 -4.60 -10.52
CA ASP A 32 4.50 -5.47 -11.71
C ASP A 32 3.18 -6.26 -11.74
N PHE A 33 2.08 -5.56 -11.43
CA PHE A 33 0.78 -6.20 -11.33
C PHE A 33 0.20 -6.65 -12.67
N ARG A 34 0.77 -6.15 -13.78
CA ARG A 34 0.52 -6.71 -15.12
C ARG A 34 0.94 -8.17 -15.16
N GLY A 35 2.22 -8.46 -14.88
CA GLY A 35 2.72 -9.83 -14.80
C GLY A 35 1.97 -10.67 -13.75
N PHE A 36 1.67 -10.08 -12.60
CA PHE A 36 0.88 -10.76 -11.55
C PHE A 36 -0.50 -11.19 -12.04
N SER A 37 -1.21 -10.30 -12.73
CA SER A 37 -2.53 -10.58 -13.27
C SER A 37 -2.52 -11.63 -14.38
N GLU A 38 -1.44 -11.70 -15.18
CA GLU A 38 -1.26 -12.69 -16.24
C GLU A 38 -0.98 -14.07 -15.64
N VAL A 39 -0.03 -14.16 -14.70
CA VAL A 39 0.33 -15.42 -14.02
C VAL A 39 -0.84 -16.02 -13.24
N HIS A 40 -1.69 -15.18 -12.64
CA HIS A 40 -2.86 -15.61 -11.88
C HIS A 40 -4.16 -15.60 -12.70
N GLU A 41 -4.06 -15.39 -14.02
CA GLU A 41 -5.16 -15.52 -14.99
C GLU A 41 -6.39 -14.68 -14.58
N PHE A 42 -6.16 -13.40 -14.27
CA PHE A 42 -7.22 -12.46 -13.94
C PHE A 42 -8.09 -12.17 -15.17
N GLU A 43 -9.39 -12.02 -14.95
CA GLU A 43 -10.31 -11.60 -15.99
C GLU A 43 -9.93 -10.22 -16.56
N LYS A 44 -10.13 -10.06 -17.86
CA LYS A 44 -9.83 -8.84 -18.61
C LYS A 44 -11.10 -8.29 -19.27
N PRO A 45 -11.36 -6.98 -19.23
CA PRO A 45 -10.47 -5.91 -18.76
C PRO A 45 -10.33 -5.81 -17.23
N ASN A 46 -11.29 -6.35 -16.47
CA ASN A 46 -11.31 -6.26 -15.01
C ASN A 46 -11.72 -7.60 -14.40
N ASP A 47 -11.09 -7.94 -13.26
CA ASP A 47 -11.46 -9.08 -12.43
C ASP A 47 -12.12 -8.56 -11.14
N GLU A 48 -13.42 -8.78 -11.01
CA GLU A 48 -14.18 -8.28 -9.87
C GLU A 48 -13.71 -8.89 -8.53
N LYS A 49 -13.24 -10.14 -8.53
CA LYS A 49 -12.71 -10.78 -7.32
C LYS A 49 -11.40 -10.15 -6.88
N ALA A 50 -10.52 -9.83 -7.84
CA ALA A 50 -9.28 -9.13 -7.57
C ALA A 50 -9.54 -7.73 -6.99
N LEU A 51 -10.48 -6.97 -7.59
CA LEU A 51 -10.86 -5.65 -7.09
C LEU A 51 -11.48 -5.74 -5.69
N ASN A 52 -12.34 -6.73 -5.44
CA ASN A 52 -12.94 -6.92 -4.12
C ASN A 52 -11.90 -7.37 -3.07
N LEU A 53 -10.87 -8.12 -3.44
CA LEU A 53 -9.73 -8.41 -2.55
C LEU A 53 -8.98 -7.12 -2.18
N MET A 54 -8.68 -6.25 -3.16
CA MET A 54 -8.08 -4.93 -2.89
C MET A 54 -8.95 -4.08 -1.96
N ASN A 55 -10.27 -4.08 -2.17
CA ASN A 55 -11.24 -3.39 -1.30
C ASN A 55 -11.22 -3.94 0.13
N GLN A 56 -11.13 -5.27 0.31
CA GLN A 56 -11.01 -5.87 1.63
C GLN A 56 -9.69 -5.53 2.34
N CYS A 57 -8.60 -5.36 1.59
CA CYS A 57 -7.32 -4.91 2.14
C CYS A 57 -7.45 -3.46 2.63
N ALA A 58 -8.05 -2.58 1.83
CA ALA A 58 -8.28 -1.19 2.21
C ALA A 58 -9.23 -1.04 3.42
N MET A 59 -10.30 -1.86 3.50
CA MET A 59 -11.16 -1.91 4.69
C MET A 59 -10.37 -2.28 5.94
N ALA A 60 -9.53 -3.32 5.86
CA ALA A 60 -8.69 -3.74 6.98
C ALA A 60 -7.70 -2.64 7.40
N VAL A 61 -7.09 -1.93 6.45
CA VAL A 61 -6.22 -0.77 6.72
C VAL A 61 -6.96 0.33 7.48
N LEU A 62 -8.20 0.66 7.07
CA LEU A 62 -9.01 1.65 7.78
C LEU A 62 -9.39 1.19 9.21
N GLU A 63 -9.61 -0.10 9.40
CA GLU A 63 -9.93 -0.68 10.71
C GLU A 63 -8.72 -0.66 11.65
N GLU A 64 -7.56 -1.08 11.15
CA GLU A 64 -6.30 -1.16 11.92
C GLU A 64 -5.72 0.22 12.26
N TYR A 65 -5.85 1.20 11.37
CA TYR A 65 -5.27 2.53 11.54
C TYR A 65 -6.34 3.62 11.61
N PRO A 66 -6.85 3.97 12.81
CA PRO A 66 -7.96 4.92 12.98
C PRO A 66 -7.69 6.35 12.49
N ASP A 67 -6.42 6.71 12.30
CA ASP A 67 -6.04 8.02 11.75
C ASP A 67 -6.30 8.13 10.24
N ILE A 68 -6.48 7.00 9.54
CA ILE A 68 -6.95 6.96 8.16
C ILE A 68 -8.45 7.10 8.14
N VAL A 69 -8.94 8.17 7.49
CA VAL A 69 -10.35 8.56 7.53
C VAL A 69 -11.07 8.41 6.20
N PHE A 70 -10.31 8.29 5.11
CA PHE A 70 -10.83 8.11 3.76
C PHE A 70 -9.83 7.31 2.92
N SER A 71 -10.33 6.46 2.04
CA SER A 71 -9.52 5.84 1.00
C SER A 71 -10.24 5.75 -0.33
N TYR A 72 -9.48 5.79 -1.41
CA TYR A 72 -9.95 5.60 -2.77
C TYR A 72 -9.03 4.66 -3.54
N GLY A 73 -9.58 3.70 -4.28
CA GLY A 73 -8.78 2.78 -5.08
C GLY A 73 -9.52 2.24 -6.30
N TYR A 74 -8.74 1.82 -7.29
CA TYR A 74 -9.18 1.15 -8.51
C TYR A 74 -7.97 0.39 -9.09
N GLY A 75 -8.23 -0.59 -9.95
CA GLY A 75 -7.16 -1.44 -10.48
C GLY A 75 -6.34 -2.08 -9.35
N ASP A 76 -5.04 -1.88 -9.40
CA ASP A 76 -4.02 -2.37 -8.46
C ASP A 76 -3.51 -1.28 -7.48
N GLU A 77 -4.22 -0.15 -7.37
CA GLU A 77 -3.80 0.97 -6.53
C GLU A 77 -4.85 1.39 -5.49
N TYR A 78 -4.36 2.00 -4.41
CA TYR A 78 -5.16 2.57 -3.34
C TYR A 78 -4.50 3.82 -2.75
N SER A 79 -5.32 4.78 -2.31
CA SER A 79 -4.88 6.02 -1.69
C SER A 79 -5.57 6.16 -0.34
N PHE A 80 -4.81 6.37 0.74
CA PHE A 80 -5.30 6.47 2.11
C PHE A 80 -5.02 7.87 2.67
N VAL A 81 -6.06 8.58 3.06
CA VAL A 81 -5.98 9.96 3.57
C VAL A 81 -6.05 9.94 5.09
N LEU A 82 -5.01 10.50 5.73
CA LEU A 82 -4.98 10.66 7.18
C LEU A 82 -5.72 11.96 7.58
N LYS A 83 -6.34 11.93 8.76
CA LYS A 83 -7.00 13.12 9.34
C LYS A 83 -6.02 14.28 9.52
N LYS A 84 -6.52 15.51 9.43
CA LYS A 84 -5.69 16.73 9.45
C LYS A 84 -4.83 16.87 10.71
N THR A 85 -5.33 16.37 11.84
CA THR A 85 -4.67 16.45 13.16
C THR A 85 -3.75 15.27 13.46
N SER A 86 -3.53 14.37 12.49
CA SER A 86 -2.75 13.15 12.72
C SER A 86 -1.33 13.44 13.20
N LYS A 87 -0.97 12.75 14.29
CA LYS A 87 0.40 12.64 14.82
C LYS A 87 0.93 11.21 14.67
N PHE A 88 0.27 10.40 13.84
CA PHE A 88 0.58 8.98 13.64
C PHE A 88 2.07 8.82 13.32
N TYR A 89 2.77 7.99 14.11
CA TYR A 89 4.23 7.82 14.03
C TYR A 89 5.08 9.09 13.98
N GLN A 90 4.66 10.15 14.68
CA GLN A 90 5.32 11.46 14.63
C GLN A 90 5.45 11.99 13.20
N ARG A 91 4.52 11.60 12.32
CA ARG A 91 4.44 12.04 10.92
C ARG A 91 5.66 11.66 10.08
N ARG A 92 6.46 10.67 10.52
CA ARG A 92 7.62 10.13 9.76
C ARG A 92 7.15 9.41 8.50
N SER A 93 7.51 9.96 7.34
CA SER A 93 7.05 9.54 6.02
C SER A 93 7.33 8.05 5.75
N SER A 94 8.57 7.62 5.95
CA SER A 94 9.03 6.24 5.77
C SER A 94 8.24 5.27 6.64
N LYS A 95 8.06 5.58 7.94
CA LYS A 95 7.34 4.72 8.88
C LYS A 95 5.86 4.60 8.53
N ILE A 96 5.20 5.72 8.21
CA ILE A 96 3.77 5.70 7.83
C ILE A 96 3.58 4.88 6.55
N SER A 97 4.35 5.17 5.50
CA SER A 97 4.22 4.51 4.20
C SER A 97 4.52 3.00 4.30
N SER A 98 5.62 2.62 4.95
CA SER A 98 6.05 1.22 5.07
C SER A 98 5.11 0.37 5.91
N VAL A 99 4.60 0.88 7.04
CA VAL A 99 3.65 0.14 7.91
C VAL A 99 2.32 -0.11 7.20
N ILE A 100 1.82 0.89 6.47
CA ILE A 100 0.52 0.77 5.80
C ILE A 100 0.64 -0.19 4.61
N VAL A 101 1.70 -0.09 3.80
CA VAL A 101 1.90 -1.01 2.66
C VAL A 101 2.22 -2.44 3.11
N SER A 102 3.03 -2.63 4.15
CA SER A 102 3.32 -3.97 4.68
C SER A 102 2.04 -4.65 5.19
N PHE A 103 1.22 -3.94 5.97
CA PHE A 103 -0.05 -4.47 6.44
C PHE A 103 -1.02 -4.75 5.30
N PHE A 104 -1.15 -3.84 4.34
CA PHE A 104 -1.99 -4.04 3.15
C PHE A 104 -1.60 -5.33 2.42
N THR A 105 -0.30 -5.53 2.18
CA THR A 105 0.23 -6.73 1.52
C THR A 105 -0.02 -8.00 2.33
N SER A 106 0.20 -7.96 3.65
CA SER A 106 -0.08 -9.11 4.53
C SER A 106 -1.56 -9.50 4.49
N VAL A 107 -2.47 -8.54 4.49
CA VAL A 107 -3.92 -8.79 4.36
C VAL A 107 -4.23 -9.39 2.99
N TYR A 108 -3.63 -8.87 1.91
CA TYR A 108 -3.83 -9.38 0.55
C TYR A 108 -3.50 -10.88 0.44
N VAL A 109 -2.35 -11.29 0.97
CA VAL A 109 -1.95 -12.69 1.00
C VAL A 109 -2.87 -13.52 1.90
N THR A 110 -3.18 -13.01 3.10
CA THR A 110 -4.02 -13.72 4.08
C THR A 110 -5.42 -14.01 3.51
N LYS A 111 -6.03 -13.02 2.85
CA LYS A 111 -7.38 -13.13 2.29
C LYS A 111 -7.42 -13.76 0.89
N TRP A 112 -6.27 -14.06 0.26
CA TRP A 112 -6.24 -14.58 -1.11
C TRP A 112 -7.18 -15.78 -1.33
N LYS A 113 -7.14 -16.77 -0.43
CA LYS A 113 -7.94 -18.00 -0.55
C LYS A 113 -9.44 -17.78 -0.34
N GLU A 114 -9.84 -16.69 0.32
CA GLU A 114 -11.26 -16.31 0.45
C GLU A 114 -11.83 -15.86 -0.90
N PHE A 115 -11.03 -15.17 -1.71
CA PHE A 115 -11.43 -14.63 -3.02
C PHE A 115 -11.14 -15.60 -4.17
N PHE A 116 -10.06 -16.36 -4.06
CA PHE A 116 -9.59 -17.30 -5.06
C PHE A 116 -9.35 -18.70 -4.45
N PRO A 117 -10.42 -19.42 -4.04
CA PRO A 117 -10.27 -20.72 -3.37
C PRO A 117 -9.54 -21.76 -4.23
N LEU A 118 -9.76 -21.70 -5.55
CA LEU A 118 -9.19 -22.64 -6.52
C LEU A 118 -7.87 -22.17 -7.16
N LYS A 119 -7.46 -20.91 -6.96
CA LYS A 119 -6.18 -20.41 -7.49
C LYS A 119 -5.14 -20.41 -6.38
N GLU A 120 -3.98 -20.99 -6.67
CA GLU A 120 -2.81 -20.84 -5.81
C GLU A 120 -2.16 -19.48 -6.02
N LEU A 121 -1.68 -18.86 -4.93
CA LEU A 121 -0.86 -17.67 -5.01
C LEU A 121 0.56 -18.11 -5.38
N ARG A 122 0.91 -18.05 -6.66
CA ARG A 122 2.12 -18.67 -7.22
C ARG A 122 3.40 -18.01 -6.74
N TYR A 123 3.35 -16.70 -6.50
CA TYR A 123 4.48 -15.94 -5.98
C TYR A 123 4.00 -14.79 -5.08
N PRO A 124 4.83 -14.33 -4.14
CA PRO A 124 4.50 -13.24 -3.22
C PRO A 124 4.16 -11.94 -3.98
N PRO A 125 2.96 -11.36 -3.77
CA PRO A 125 2.67 -10.03 -4.27
C PRO A 125 3.54 -9.00 -3.55
N SER A 126 3.85 -7.92 -4.25
CA SER A 126 4.57 -6.78 -3.69
C SER A 126 3.90 -5.50 -4.15
N PHE A 127 3.92 -4.48 -3.31
CA PHE A 127 3.31 -3.19 -3.55
C PHE A 127 4.32 -2.09 -3.26
N LEU A 128 4.27 -1.05 -4.06
CA LEU A 128 5.01 0.18 -3.87
C LEU A 128 4.17 1.15 -3.04
N SER A 129 4.83 2.03 -2.31
CA SER A 129 4.15 3.09 -1.58
C SER A 129 4.93 4.40 -1.59
N GLN A 130 4.18 5.49 -1.52
CA GLN A 130 4.71 6.84 -1.40
C GLN A 130 3.76 7.73 -0.59
N ILE A 131 4.31 8.71 0.10
CA ILE A 131 3.54 9.79 0.70
C ILE A 131 3.35 10.90 -0.32
N VAL A 132 2.10 11.35 -0.46
CA VAL A 132 1.72 12.57 -1.16
C VAL A 132 1.34 13.61 -0.11
N CYS A 133 2.06 14.73 -0.11
CA CYS A 133 1.83 15.84 0.80
C CYS A 133 0.86 16.83 0.17
N CYS A 134 -0.36 16.92 0.69
CA CYS A 134 -1.34 17.89 0.23
C CYS A 134 -1.32 19.13 1.14
N ALA A 135 -0.77 20.24 0.65
CA ALA A 135 -0.61 21.48 1.42
C ALA A 135 -1.93 22.14 1.83
N SER A 136 -3.02 21.83 1.12
CA SER A 136 -4.36 22.31 1.44
C SER A 136 -5.42 21.26 1.07
N LEU A 137 -6.65 21.51 1.49
CA LEU A 137 -7.80 20.68 1.13
C LEU A 137 -8.12 20.75 -0.38
N GLU A 138 -7.79 21.86 -1.04
CA GLU A 138 -7.91 22.02 -2.50
C GLU A 138 -6.94 21.08 -3.24
N ILE A 139 -5.71 20.91 -2.73
CA ILE A 139 -4.76 19.95 -3.30
C ILE A 139 -5.25 18.52 -3.12
N LEU A 140 -5.83 18.20 -1.95
CA LEU A 140 -6.45 16.88 -1.74
C LEU A 140 -7.60 16.65 -2.72
N GLN A 141 -8.48 17.64 -2.89
CA GLN A 141 -9.60 17.55 -3.83
C GLN A 141 -9.12 17.34 -5.26
N ALA A 142 -8.11 18.09 -5.71
CA ALA A 142 -7.51 17.95 -7.03
C ALA A 142 -6.86 16.58 -7.21
N TYR A 143 -6.15 16.07 -6.19
CA TYR A 143 -5.57 14.73 -6.19
C TYR A 143 -6.63 13.64 -6.35
N LEU A 144 -7.73 13.69 -5.59
CA LEU A 144 -8.83 12.73 -5.67
C LEU A 144 -9.53 12.80 -7.03
N ALA A 145 -9.76 14.01 -7.57
CA ALA A 145 -10.32 14.21 -8.90
C ALA A 145 -9.41 13.62 -9.99
N TRP A 146 -8.09 13.78 -9.84
CA TRP A 146 -7.12 13.20 -10.76
C TRP A 146 -7.14 11.67 -10.72
N ARG A 147 -7.13 11.06 -9.52
CA ARG A 147 -7.22 9.59 -9.42
C ARG A 147 -8.52 9.06 -10.01
N GLN A 148 -9.65 9.70 -9.76
CA GLN A 148 -10.92 9.25 -10.31
C GLN A 148 -11.00 9.43 -11.84
N ARG A 149 -10.45 10.52 -12.38
CA ARG A 149 -10.36 10.70 -13.83
C ARG A 149 -9.48 9.63 -14.46
N ASP A 150 -8.37 9.29 -13.84
CA ASP A 150 -7.46 8.27 -14.34
C ASP A 150 -8.10 6.87 -14.30
N CYS A 151 -8.88 6.55 -13.25
CA CYS A 151 -9.75 5.35 -13.22
C CYS A 151 -10.66 5.26 -14.44
N HIS A 152 -11.41 6.34 -14.74
CA HIS A 152 -12.34 6.36 -15.87
C HIS A 152 -11.62 6.19 -17.21
N VAL A 153 -10.52 6.93 -17.43
CA VAL A 153 -9.76 6.90 -18.68
C VAL A 153 -9.12 5.53 -18.90
N GLN A 154 -8.51 4.94 -17.85
CA GLN A 154 -7.88 3.63 -17.93
C GLN A 154 -8.92 2.52 -18.15
N ASN A 155 -10.01 2.52 -17.39
CA ASN A 155 -11.04 1.48 -17.53
C ASN A 155 -11.69 1.52 -18.92
N GLN A 156 -11.98 2.71 -19.45
CA GLN A 156 -12.53 2.85 -20.80
C GLN A 156 -11.54 2.36 -21.85
N TYR A 157 -10.26 2.76 -21.76
CA TYR A 157 -9.21 2.28 -22.67
C TYR A 157 -9.07 0.75 -22.62
N ASN A 158 -8.97 0.17 -21.42
CA ASN A 158 -8.81 -1.27 -21.23
C ASN A 158 -10.02 -2.04 -21.75
N THR A 159 -11.23 -1.51 -21.57
CA THR A 159 -12.45 -2.11 -22.12
C THR A 159 -12.40 -2.14 -23.64
N CYS A 160 -12.11 -1.03 -24.30
CA CYS A 160 -11.94 -1.01 -25.76
C CYS A 160 -10.85 -1.99 -26.21
N PHE A 161 -9.70 -1.97 -25.55
CA PHE A 161 -8.54 -2.78 -25.88
C PHE A 161 -8.89 -4.28 -25.85
N TRP A 162 -9.48 -4.75 -24.75
CA TRP A 162 -9.80 -6.16 -24.60
C TRP A 162 -11.00 -6.60 -25.44
N GLU A 163 -11.95 -5.72 -25.74
CA GLU A 163 -13.04 -6.04 -26.68
C GLU A 163 -12.52 -6.17 -28.13
N LEU A 164 -11.60 -5.30 -28.56
CA LEU A 164 -10.90 -5.44 -29.84
C LEU A 164 -10.14 -6.76 -29.95
N VAL A 165 -9.45 -7.17 -28.87
CA VAL A 165 -8.69 -8.43 -28.86
C VAL A 165 -9.64 -9.64 -28.81
N LYS A 166 -10.59 -9.67 -27.88
CA LYS A 166 -11.43 -10.85 -27.61
C LYS A 166 -12.56 -11.03 -28.61
N LYS A 167 -13.27 -9.96 -28.98
CA LYS A 167 -14.41 -10.01 -29.90
C LYS A 167 -14.06 -9.53 -31.30
N GLY A 168 -13.17 -8.53 -31.40
CA GLY A 168 -12.72 -7.98 -32.68
C GLY A 168 -11.65 -8.81 -33.40
N GLY A 169 -11.11 -9.85 -32.76
CA GLY A 169 -10.07 -10.73 -33.34
C GLY A 169 -8.74 -10.04 -33.63
N LYS A 170 -8.49 -8.87 -33.01
CA LYS A 170 -7.25 -8.11 -33.19
C LYS A 170 -6.13 -8.69 -32.33
N THR A 171 -4.91 -8.57 -32.82
CA THR A 171 -3.72 -8.74 -31.97
C THR A 171 -3.60 -7.57 -30.99
N GLU A 172 -2.85 -7.76 -29.90
CA GLU A 172 -2.58 -6.70 -28.94
C GLU A 172 -1.93 -5.47 -29.59
N MET A 173 -1.00 -5.68 -30.54
CA MET A 173 -0.35 -4.58 -31.27
C MET A 173 -1.33 -3.79 -32.13
N GLU A 174 -2.23 -4.48 -32.85
CA GLU A 174 -3.25 -3.83 -33.65
C GLU A 174 -4.23 -3.04 -32.78
N ALA A 175 -4.66 -3.61 -31.64
CA ALA A 175 -5.54 -2.92 -30.71
C ALA A 175 -4.89 -1.67 -30.11
N GLN A 176 -3.58 -1.73 -29.79
CA GLN A 176 -2.81 -0.56 -29.35
C GLN A 176 -2.76 0.53 -30.43
N GLU A 177 -2.46 0.19 -31.68
CA GLU A 177 -2.38 1.17 -32.76
C GLU A 177 -3.74 1.80 -33.08
N ILE A 178 -4.84 1.04 -33.02
CA ILE A 178 -6.20 1.57 -33.17
C ILE A 178 -6.52 2.60 -32.08
N LEU A 179 -6.11 2.34 -30.83
CA LEU A 179 -6.45 3.19 -29.68
C LEU A 179 -5.46 4.32 -29.40
N LYS A 180 -4.31 4.33 -30.08
CA LYS A 180 -3.17 5.23 -29.82
C LYS A 180 -3.53 6.72 -29.74
N TYR A 181 -4.41 7.17 -30.62
CA TYR A 181 -4.86 8.57 -30.69
C TYR A 181 -6.35 8.74 -30.39
N ALA A 182 -7.03 7.67 -29.95
CA ALA A 182 -8.45 7.69 -29.66
C ALA A 182 -8.74 8.50 -28.39
N LYS A 183 -9.59 9.52 -28.54
CA LYS A 183 -10.16 10.30 -27.43
C LYS A 183 -11.29 9.54 -26.76
N GLU A 184 -11.77 10.06 -25.64
CA GLU A 184 -12.87 9.46 -24.87
C GLU A 184 -14.14 9.24 -25.71
N GLN A 185 -14.49 10.20 -26.57
CA GLN A 185 -15.65 10.06 -27.46
C GLN A 185 -15.44 8.95 -28.50
N ASP A 186 -14.27 8.91 -29.14
CA ASP A 186 -13.92 7.87 -30.12
C ASP A 186 -14.01 6.47 -29.50
N ARG A 187 -13.58 6.32 -28.25
CA ARG A 187 -13.66 5.06 -27.49
C ARG A 187 -15.09 4.65 -27.18
N ASN A 188 -15.95 5.60 -26.80
CA ASN A 188 -17.37 5.33 -26.58
C ASN A 188 -18.07 4.92 -27.89
N GLU A 189 -17.79 5.62 -28.98
CA GLU A 189 -18.34 5.28 -30.30
C GLU A 189 -17.87 3.90 -30.76
N LEU A 190 -16.59 3.56 -30.54
CA LEU A 190 -16.05 2.23 -30.84
C LEU A 190 -16.75 1.12 -30.05
N LEU A 191 -16.93 1.29 -28.74
CA LEU A 191 -17.63 0.31 -27.90
C LEU A 191 -19.08 0.12 -28.34
N HIS A 192 -19.78 1.22 -28.62
CA HIS A 192 -21.18 1.18 -29.01
C HIS A 192 -21.38 0.59 -30.41
N GLN A 193 -20.66 1.10 -31.41
CA GLN A 193 -20.87 0.72 -32.81
C GLN A 193 -20.36 -0.68 -33.14
N GLN A 194 -19.19 -1.09 -32.61
CA GLN A 194 -18.60 -2.38 -32.96
C GLN A 194 -19.03 -3.51 -32.03
N PHE A 195 -19.28 -3.20 -30.76
CA PHE A 195 -19.55 -4.23 -29.75
C PHE A 195 -20.92 -4.13 -29.08
N GLY A 196 -21.72 -3.11 -29.43
CA GLY A 196 -23.03 -2.88 -28.81
C GLY A 196 -22.94 -2.57 -27.31
N ILE A 197 -21.79 -2.11 -26.82
CA ILE A 197 -21.55 -1.83 -25.41
C ILE A 197 -21.76 -0.34 -25.15
N ASN A 198 -22.76 -0.01 -24.33
CA ASN A 198 -22.85 1.31 -23.73
C ASN A 198 -21.98 1.35 -22.48
N TYR A 199 -20.88 2.10 -22.53
CA TYR A 199 -19.93 2.20 -21.42
C TYR A 199 -20.61 2.66 -20.12
N ASN A 200 -21.60 3.56 -20.20
CA ASN A 200 -22.29 4.08 -19.02
C ASN A 200 -23.15 3.03 -18.29
N ASP A 201 -23.48 1.92 -18.95
CA ASP A 201 -24.26 0.84 -18.35
C ASP A 201 -23.36 -0.21 -17.68
N THR A 202 -22.04 -0.09 -17.81
CA THR A 202 -21.09 -0.98 -17.11
C THR A 202 -21.08 -0.72 -15.60
N LEU A 203 -20.68 -1.73 -14.84
CA LEU A 203 -20.63 -1.72 -13.38
C LEU A 203 -19.93 -0.47 -12.85
N ALA A 204 -20.60 0.23 -11.93
CA ALA A 204 -20.07 1.46 -11.34
C ALA A 204 -18.71 1.27 -10.64
N LEU A 205 -18.45 0.08 -10.07
CA LEU A 205 -17.16 -0.31 -9.51
C LEU A 205 -16.01 -0.11 -10.50
N LEU A 206 -16.23 -0.49 -11.77
CA LEU A 206 -15.20 -0.47 -12.81
C LEU A 206 -14.98 0.95 -13.33
N ARG A 207 -16.06 1.73 -13.44
CA ARG A 207 -15.99 3.10 -13.98
C ARG A 207 -15.49 4.13 -12.97
N GLN A 208 -15.94 4.00 -11.72
CA GLN A 208 -15.77 5.03 -10.71
C GLN A 208 -14.74 4.67 -9.64
N GLY A 209 -14.29 3.42 -9.61
CA GLY A 209 -13.48 2.89 -8.51
C GLY A 209 -14.27 2.72 -7.23
N THR A 210 -13.55 2.61 -6.12
CA THR A 210 -14.12 2.34 -4.80
C THR A 210 -13.64 3.38 -3.80
N CYS A 211 -14.58 3.99 -3.08
CA CYS A 211 -14.32 4.86 -1.96
C CYS A 211 -14.68 4.13 -0.65
N ILE A 212 -13.85 4.24 0.37
CA ILE A 212 -14.09 3.62 1.68
C ILE A 212 -13.80 4.65 2.77
N PHE A 213 -14.75 4.87 3.66
CA PHE A 213 -14.55 5.69 4.85
C PHE A 213 -15.50 5.26 5.96
N LYS A 214 -15.23 5.72 7.19
CA LYS A 214 -16.06 5.41 8.34
C LYS A 214 -17.25 6.35 8.41
N THR A 215 -18.45 5.80 8.50
CA THR A 215 -19.68 6.54 8.81
C THR A 215 -20.25 6.08 10.14
N GLU A 216 -21.02 6.96 10.77
CA GLU A 216 -21.76 6.61 11.98
C GLU A 216 -23.01 5.83 11.56
N VAL A 217 -23.11 4.61 12.08
CA VAL A 217 -24.24 3.71 11.87
C VAL A 217 -24.80 3.26 13.22
N GLU A 218 -26.12 3.13 13.31
CA GLU A 218 -26.74 2.48 14.47
C GLU A 218 -26.41 0.99 14.46
N ASP A 219 -25.75 0.53 15.52
CA ASP A 219 -25.41 -0.88 15.72
C ASP A 219 -26.18 -1.43 16.93
N ILE A 220 -26.80 -2.60 16.76
CA ILE A 220 -27.46 -3.29 17.88
C ILE A 220 -26.37 -4.01 18.67
N VAL A 221 -26.09 -3.53 19.89
CA VAL A 221 -24.98 -4.03 20.71
C VAL A 221 -25.40 -5.20 21.58
N LYS A 222 -26.66 -5.20 22.01
CA LYS A 222 -27.29 -6.26 22.80
C LYS A 222 -28.80 -6.14 22.72
N TYR A 223 -29.50 -7.20 23.11
CA TYR A 223 -30.92 -7.17 23.41
C TYR A 223 -31.09 -7.09 24.93
N ASN A 224 -32.06 -6.31 25.40
CA ASN A 224 -32.50 -6.33 26.78
C ASN A 224 -33.26 -7.64 27.07
N GLU A 225 -33.52 -7.94 28.34
CA GLU A 225 -34.25 -9.15 28.77
C GLU A 225 -35.67 -9.22 28.19
N ASP A 226 -36.25 -8.08 27.83
CA ASP A 226 -37.56 -7.94 27.15
C ASP A 226 -37.48 -8.07 25.62
N GLY A 227 -36.31 -8.37 25.06
CA GLY A 227 -36.08 -8.49 23.63
C GLY A 227 -35.93 -7.15 22.89
N THR A 228 -35.88 -6.01 23.59
CA THR A 228 -35.67 -4.71 22.94
C THR A 228 -34.20 -4.51 22.53
N PRO A 229 -33.91 -4.07 21.29
CA PRO A 229 -32.54 -3.86 20.83
C PRO A 229 -31.92 -2.58 21.43
N VAL A 230 -30.78 -2.72 22.10
CA VAL A 230 -29.96 -1.60 22.55
C VAL A 230 -29.07 -1.15 21.40
N LYS A 231 -29.49 -0.06 20.75
CA LYS A 231 -28.74 0.56 19.67
C LYS A 231 -27.69 1.54 20.20
N ARG A 232 -26.50 1.53 19.60
CA ARG A 232 -25.46 2.55 19.80
C ARG A 232 -24.91 3.00 18.46
N LEU A 233 -24.62 4.30 18.33
CA LEU A 233 -23.88 4.82 17.20
C LEU A 233 -22.45 4.30 17.25
N ARG A 234 -22.01 3.66 16.16
CA ARG A 234 -20.63 3.20 15.97
C ARG A 234 -20.12 3.67 14.63
N ARG A 235 -18.83 3.97 14.58
CA ARG A 235 -18.14 4.24 13.31
C ARG A 235 -17.79 2.91 12.65
N LYS A 236 -18.41 2.59 11.52
CA LYS A 236 -18.08 1.41 10.70
C LYS A 236 -17.58 1.87 9.33
N ALA A 237 -16.59 1.16 8.80
CA ALA A 237 -16.13 1.39 7.44
C ALA A 237 -17.23 0.95 6.46
N GLY A 238 -17.57 1.82 5.51
CA GLY A 238 -18.53 1.54 4.45
C GLY A 238 -17.87 1.71 3.08
N ILE A 239 -18.39 0.96 2.10
CA ILE A 239 -18.02 1.09 0.69
C ILE A 239 -18.99 2.06 0.03
N PHE A 240 -18.46 3.08 -0.64
CA PHE A 240 -19.19 4.13 -1.34
C PHE A 240 -18.72 4.24 -2.78
N ARG A 241 -19.64 4.61 -3.66
CA ARG A 241 -19.36 4.87 -5.08
C ARG A 241 -20.08 6.15 -5.49
N SER A 242 -19.41 6.98 -6.27
CA SER A 242 -19.94 8.26 -6.75
C SER A 242 -19.27 8.59 -8.07
N GLU A 243 -20.00 9.22 -8.99
CA GLU A 243 -19.45 9.73 -10.25
C GLU A 243 -18.45 10.87 -10.05
N ASN A 244 -18.52 11.55 -8.90
CA ASN A 244 -17.59 12.62 -8.55
C ASN A 244 -17.30 12.59 -7.04
N ILE A 245 -16.28 11.85 -6.63
CA ILE A 245 -15.84 11.78 -5.23
C ILE A 245 -15.16 13.07 -4.75
N ALA A 246 -14.63 13.86 -5.69
CA ALA A 246 -14.06 15.17 -5.44
C ALA A 246 -15.11 16.29 -5.48
N GLY A 247 -16.38 15.97 -5.74
CA GLY A 247 -17.47 16.92 -5.82
C GLY A 247 -17.98 17.31 -4.43
N ARG A 248 -18.40 18.57 -4.29
CA ARG A 248 -18.94 19.09 -3.02
C ARG A 248 -20.14 18.31 -2.53
N ARG A 249 -21.03 17.94 -3.45
CA ARG A 249 -22.26 17.21 -3.12
C ARG A 249 -21.96 15.86 -2.46
N PHE A 250 -20.96 15.15 -2.95
CA PHE A 250 -20.54 13.89 -2.36
C PHE A 250 -19.82 14.15 -1.04
N TRP A 251 -18.74 14.94 -1.06
CA TRP A 251 -17.87 15.13 0.09
C TRP A 251 -18.60 15.74 1.30
N ASN A 252 -19.33 16.83 1.07
CA ASN A 252 -19.97 17.60 2.14
C ASN A 252 -21.26 16.92 2.65
N ALA A 253 -21.76 15.87 1.99
CA ALA A 253 -22.87 15.07 2.53
C ALA A 253 -22.44 14.16 3.69
N HIS A 254 -21.13 13.93 3.88
CA HIS A 254 -20.62 13.01 4.87
C HIS A 254 -20.00 13.76 6.07
N ALA A 255 -20.75 13.85 7.17
CA ALA A 255 -20.34 14.55 8.39
C ALA A 255 -19.00 14.08 8.97
N SER A 256 -18.66 12.79 8.81
CA SER A 256 -17.36 12.25 9.24
C SER A 256 -16.19 12.87 8.48
N LEU A 257 -16.30 13.06 7.16
CA LEU A 257 -15.25 13.69 6.35
C LEU A 257 -15.11 15.17 6.68
N LEU A 258 -16.24 15.88 6.83
CA LEU A 258 -16.26 17.28 7.23
C LEU A 258 -15.53 17.53 8.56
N LYS A 259 -15.77 16.65 9.54
CA LYS A 259 -15.17 16.77 10.87
C LYS A 259 -13.65 16.53 10.85
N GLU A 260 -13.19 15.54 10.10
CA GLU A 260 -11.78 15.08 10.16
C GLU A 260 -10.86 15.80 9.15
N LEU A 261 -11.41 16.27 8.02
CA LEU A 261 -10.66 16.85 6.90
C LEU A 261 -11.12 18.27 6.52
N GLY A 262 -12.40 18.60 6.70
CA GLY A 262 -13.01 19.87 6.29
C GLY A 262 -13.92 19.75 5.07
N ASN A 263 -14.48 20.86 4.60
CA ASN A 263 -15.42 20.92 3.48
C ASN A 263 -14.74 21.32 2.16
N PHE A 264 -15.22 20.82 1.03
CA PHE A 264 -14.88 21.37 -0.27
C PHE A 264 -15.72 22.62 -0.56
N SER A 265 -15.06 23.75 -0.84
CA SER A 265 -15.70 25.05 -1.07
C SER A 265 -16.23 25.21 -2.49
N GLU A 266 -15.48 24.71 -3.47
CA GLU A 266 -15.83 24.71 -4.90
C GLU A 266 -15.75 23.28 -5.47
N ASP A 267 -16.36 23.04 -6.64
CA ASP A 267 -16.15 21.79 -7.37
C ASP A 267 -14.84 21.89 -8.17
N CYS A 268 -14.02 20.84 -8.13
CA CYS A 268 -12.73 20.84 -8.82
C CYS A 268 -12.93 20.58 -10.32
N PHE A 269 -12.69 21.59 -11.16
CA PHE A 269 -12.71 21.46 -12.62
C PHE A 269 -11.31 21.39 -13.25
N LYS A 270 -10.25 21.64 -12.46
CA LYS A 270 -8.86 21.71 -12.93
C LYS A 270 -8.05 20.53 -12.41
N THR A 271 -8.10 19.41 -13.12
CA THR A 271 -7.15 18.30 -12.94
C THR A 271 -5.94 18.55 -13.84
N ASN A 272 -5.11 19.55 -13.57
CA ASN A 272 -3.81 19.63 -14.27
C ASN A 272 -2.89 18.57 -13.63
N PRO A 273 -2.59 17.44 -14.30
CA PRO A 273 -1.81 16.38 -13.69
C PRO A 273 -0.39 16.84 -13.37
N ASP A 274 0.17 17.77 -14.14
CA ASP A 274 1.52 18.29 -13.91
C ASP A 274 1.59 19.17 -12.66
N TYR A 275 0.49 19.88 -12.36
CA TYR A 275 0.37 20.60 -11.08
C TYR A 275 0.35 19.62 -9.91
N ILE A 276 -0.44 18.55 -9.97
CA ILE A 276 -0.52 17.56 -8.89
C ILE A 276 0.80 16.78 -8.75
N ARG A 277 1.42 16.42 -9.88
CA ARG A 277 2.75 15.77 -9.91
C ARG A 277 3.83 16.60 -9.24
N SER A 278 3.71 17.93 -9.23
CA SER A 278 4.66 18.79 -8.51
C SER A 278 4.64 18.58 -6.98
N PHE A 279 3.57 18.01 -6.43
CA PHE A 279 3.45 17.65 -5.00
C PHE A 279 3.89 16.20 -4.70
N LEU A 280 4.22 15.42 -5.74
CA LEU A 280 4.82 14.08 -5.61
C LEU A 280 6.33 14.24 -5.41
N PHE A 281 6.73 14.70 -4.22
CA PHE A 281 8.14 14.79 -3.86
C PHE A 281 8.73 13.38 -3.66
N GLU A 282 9.70 13.01 -4.48
CA GLU A 282 10.44 11.75 -4.34
C GLU A 282 11.84 12.03 -3.80
N SER A 283 12.09 11.68 -2.54
CA SER A 283 13.43 11.75 -1.96
C SER A 283 14.35 10.72 -2.62
N LYS A 284 15.43 11.20 -3.25
CA LYS A 284 16.48 10.35 -3.82
C LYS A 284 17.64 10.21 -2.84
N LEU A 285 18.06 8.98 -2.63
CA LEU A 285 19.19 8.62 -1.78
C LEU A 285 20.50 9.09 -2.42
N MET A 286 21.44 9.55 -1.59
CA MET A 286 22.72 10.11 -2.02
C MET A 286 23.46 9.15 -2.97
N PRO A 287 23.92 9.59 -4.15
CA PRO A 287 24.70 8.75 -5.07
C PRO A 287 25.98 8.22 -4.44
N SER A 288 26.47 7.07 -4.95
CA SER A 288 27.76 6.48 -4.54
C SER A 288 27.91 6.16 -3.04
N THR A 289 26.79 6.01 -2.33
CA THR A 289 26.74 5.57 -0.93
C THR A 289 26.12 4.19 -0.83
N TRP A 290 26.56 3.40 0.15
CA TRP A 290 25.87 2.17 0.52
C TRP A 290 24.46 2.52 0.97
N ILE A 291 23.47 1.79 0.49
CA ILE A 291 22.09 1.94 0.97
C ILE A 291 21.82 0.78 1.91
N VAL A 292 21.40 1.09 3.14
CA VAL A 292 20.90 0.10 4.08
C VAL A 292 19.41 0.28 4.25
N ILE A 293 18.64 -0.75 3.92
CA ILE A 293 17.21 -0.82 4.19
C ILE A 293 17.04 -1.60 5.49
N ARG A 294 16.62 -0.91 6.55
CA ARG A 294 16.26 -1.55 7.82
C ARG A 294 14.76 -1.84 7.80
N ILE A 295 14.38 -3.07 8.09
CA ILE A 295 13.02 -3.53 8.35
C ILE A 295 12.89 -3.83 9.84
N ASP A 296 11.75 -3.50 10.42
CA ASP A 296 11.45 -3.60 11.85
C ASP A 296 10.01 -4.09 12.05
N GLY A 297 9.81 -5.02 13.00
CA GLY A 297 8.51 -5.60 13.33
C GLY A 297 7.60 -4.58 14.02
N CYS A 298 6.47 -4.24 13.42
CA CYS A 298 5.58 -3.25 14.00
C CYS A 298 4.79 -3.85 15.18
N HIS A 299 5.00 -3.34 16.39
CA HIS A 299 4.41 -3.85 17.62
C HIS A 299 4.64 -5.36 17.83
N PHE A 300 5.81 -5.85 17.42
CA PHE A 300 6.07 -7.28 17.34
C PHE A 300 6.07 -7.99 18.70
N HIS A 301 6.33 -7.29 19.80
CA HIS A 301 6.13 -7.85 21.14
C HIS A 301 4.69 -8.37 21.34
N ARG A 302 3.68 -7.57 20.94
CA ARG A 302 2.27 -7.99 21.00
C ARG A 302 2.00 -9.15 20.04
N PHE A 303 2.63 -9.13 18.86
CA PHE A 303 2.52 -10.22 17.89
C PHE A 303 3.06 -11.54 18.45
N ALA A 304 4.25 -11.51 19.06
CA ALA A 304 4.89 -12.65 19.69
C ALA A 304 4.07 -13.19 20.87
N ASP A 305 3.50 -12.31 21.70
CA ASP A 305 2.62 -12.70 22.81
C ASP A 305 1.36 -13.39 22.31
N VAL A 306 0.67 -12.79 21.32
CA VAL A 306 -0.57 -13.33 20.77
C VAL A 306 -0.34 -14.67 20.08
N HIS A 307 0.81 -14.88 19.44
CA HIS A 307 1.16 -16.15 18.79
C HIS A 307 1.96 -17.11 19.69
N GLU A 308 2.09 -16.77 20.98
CA GLU A 308 2.71 -17.61 22.02
C GLU A 308 4.12 -18.07 21.61
N PHE A 309 4.96 -17.14 21.17
CA PHE A 309 6.36 -17.40 20.86
C PHE A 309 7.16 -17.66 22.14
N ASN A 310 8.10 -18.59 22.06
CA ASN A 310 9.00 -18.90 23.16
C ASN A 310 9.89 -17.69 23.49
N LYS A 311 9.95 -17.31 24.77
CA LYS A 311 10.82 -16.22 25.25
C LYS A 311 12.11 -16.78 25.87
N PRO A 312 13.26 -16.08 25.77
CA PRO A 312 13.42 -14.79 25.10
C PRO A 312 13.51 -14.90 23.57
N ASN A 313 13.83 -16.08 23.02
CA ASN A 313 14.00 -16.30 21.58
C ASN A 313 13.22 -17.52 21.12
N ASP A 314 12.34 -17.34 20.14
CA ASP A 314 11.65 -18.43 19.47
C ASP A 314 12.39 -18.79 18.19
N LYS A 315 13.02 -19.97 18.18
CA LYS A 315 13.80 -20.44 17.04
C LYS A 315 12.97 -20.48 15.75
N GLN A 316 11.71 -20.92 15.81
CA GLN A 316 10.85 -21.00 14.64
C GLN A 316 10.52 -19.60 14.12
N ALA A 317 10.25 -18.63 15.01
CA ALA A 317 10.01 -17.25 14.60
C ALA A 317 11.24 -16.64 13.91
N LEU A 318 12.45 -16.90 14.43
CA LEU A 318 13.71 -16.47 13.82
C LEU A 318 13.96 -17.16 12.48
N ASP A 319 13.71 -18.47 12.39
CA ASP A 319 13.85 -19.24 11.15
C ASP A 319 12.89 -18.71 10.06
N LEU A 320 11.66 -18.31 10.42
CA LEU A 320 10.73 -17.66 9.50
C LEU A 320 11.26 -16.32 8.99
N MET A 321 11.78 -15.47 9.88
CA MET A 321 12.41 -14.20 9.47
C MET A 321 13.62 -14.42 8.55
N ASN A 322 14.45 -15.43 8.83
CA ASN A 322 15.58 -15.83 7.98
C ASN A 322 15.12 -16.26 6.58
N LEU A 323 14.07 -17.08 6.48
CA LEU A 323 13.51 -17.50 5.19
C LEU A 323 13.00 -16.30 4.37
N CYS A 324 12.37 -15.33 5.02
CA CYS A 324 11.93 -14.10 4.37
C CYS A 324 13.12 -13.28 3.86
N ALA A 325 14.19 -13.17 4.65
CA ALA A 325 15.39 -12.45 4.25
C ALA A 325 16.13 -13.12 3.08
N VAL A 326 16.20 -14.46 3.06
CA VAL A 326 16.74 -15.21 1.91
C VAL A 326 15.94 -14.91 0.65
N ALA A 327 14.61 -14.93 0.72
CA ALA A 327 13.77 -14.60 -0.42
C ALA A 327 13.95 -13.16 -0.91
N VAL A 328 14.18 -12.20 0.01
CA VAL A 328 14.51 -10.82 -0.36
C VAL A 328 15.86 -10.74 -1.09
N LEU A 329 16.88 -11.51 -0.67
CA LEU A 329 18.16 -11.57 -1.39
C LEU A 329 18.02 -12.15 -2.79
N GLU A 330 17.17 -13.17 -2.94
CA GLU A 330 16.88 -13.81 -4.24
C GLU A 330 16.13 -12.86 -5.18
N GLU A 331 15.14 -12.12 -4.68
CA GLU A 331 14.31 -11.20 -5.46
C GLU A 331 15.03 -9.89 -5.85
N PHE A 332 15.87 -9.35 -4.96
CA PHE A 332 16.51 -8.05 -5.15
C PHE A 332 18.03 -8.21 -5.30
N HIS A 333 18.49 -8.51 -6.51
CA HIS A 333 19.90 -8.78 -6.84
C HIS A 333 20.90 -7.64 -6.55
N ASP A 334 20.40 -6.42 -6.29
CA ASP A 334 21.22 -5.28 -5.87
C ASP A 334 21.65 -5.38 -4.39
N ILE A 335 20.95 -6.20 -3.59
CA ILE A 335 21.31 -6.48 -2.20
C ILE A 335 22.45 -7.49 -2.17
N VAL A 336 23.55 -7.14 -1.50
CA VAL A 336 24.76 -7.98 -1.41
C VAL A 336 24.92 -8.68 -0.07
N PHE A 337 24.20 -8.21 0.94
CA PHE A 337 24.34 -8.68 2.30
C PHE A 337 23.08 -8.36 3.09
N CYS A 338 22.67 -9.27 3.99
CA CYS A 338 21.65 -8.96 4.98
C CYS A 338 22.06 -9.48 6.37
N TYR A 339 21.62 -8.80 7.42
CA TYR A 339 21.85 -9.19 8.81
C TYR A 339 20.57 -8.98 9.62
N GLY A 340 20.18 -10.00 10.37
CA GLY A 340 18.95 -9.99 11.17
C GLY A 340 19.23 -10.17 12.66
N VAL A 341 18.45 -9.48 13.49
CA VAL A 341 18.43 -9.63 14.95
C VAL A 341 16.99 -9.45 15.42
N SER A 342 16.46 -10.40 16.20
CA SER A 342 15.08 -10.37 16.68
C SER A 342 14.08 -10.26 15.51
N ASP A 343 13.25 -9.23 15.52
CA ASP A 343 12.20 -8.87 14.58
C ASP A 343 12.68 -7.85 13.53
N GLU A 344 14.00 -7.62 13.44
CA GLU A 344 14.59 -6.63 12.55
C GLU A 344 15.60 -7.23 11.56
N TYR A 345 15.64 -6.68 10.35
CA TYR A 345 16.67 -6.98 9.35
C TYR A 345 17.25 -5.73 8.72
N SER A 346 18.54 -5.80 8.41
CA SER A 346 19.27 -4.79 7.63
C SER A 346 19.68 -5.41 6.31
N PHE A 347 19.24 -4.83 5.18
CA PHE A 347 19.60 -5.23 3.83
C PHE A 347 20.53 -4.18 3.21
N VAL A 348 21.72 -4.60 2.79
CA VAL A 348 22.76 -3.71 2.25
C VAL A 348 22.81 -3.81 0.73
N LEU A 349 22.52 -2.70 0.06
CA LEU A 349 22.59 -2.58 -1.40
C LEU A 349 23.92 -1.93 -1.81
N LYS A 350 24.41 -2.32 -2.98
CA LYS A 350 25.65 -1.79 -3.58
C LYS A 350 25.64 -0.26 -3.71
N LYS A 351 26.81 0.36 -3.60
CA LYS A 351 26.97 1.84 -3.70
C LYS A 351 26.47 2.41 -5.03
N ASP A 352 26.68 1.66 -6.11
CA ASP A 352 26.32 2.00 -7.48
C ASP A 352 24.90 1.59 -7.86
N SER A 353 24.16 0.92 -6.96
CA SER A 353 22.77 0.50 -7.17
C SER A 353 21.91 1.64 -7.73
N GLN A 354 21.22 1.33 -8.82
CA GLN A 354 20.23 2.20 -9.46
C GLN A 354 18.81 1.70 -9.23
N LEU A 355 18.61 0.77 -8.29
CA LEU A 355 17.31 0.20 -7.97
C LEU A 355 16.29 1.33 -7.72
N TYR A 356 15.20 1.30 -8.49
CA TYR A 356 14.16 2.34 -8.52
C TYR A 356 14.67 3.80 -8.65
N GLN A 357 15.80 4.01 -9.33
CA GLN A 357 16.45 5.32 -9.45
C GLN A 357 16.80 5.93 -8.09
N ARG A 358 17.14 5.09 -7.11
CA ARG A 358 17.50 5.46 -5.73
C ARG A 358 16.38 6.20 -4.98
N ARG A 359 15.12 6.01 -5.38
CA ARG A 359 13.96 6.58 -4.67
C ARG A 359 13.71 5.81 -3.39
N ALA A 360 13.91 6.48 -2.26
CA ALA A 360 13.90 5.84 -0.94
C ALA A 360 12.57 5.12 -0.67
N SER A 361 11.45 5.81 -0.90
CA SER A 361 10.11 5.26 -0.68
C SER A 361 9.87 3.98 -1.48
N LYS A 362 10.22 3.95 -2.76
CA LYS A 362 10.03 2.79 -3.64
C LYS A 362 10.89 1.59 -3.24
N ILE A 363 12.16 1.82 -2.91
CA ILE A 363 13.06 0.74 -2.46
C ILE A 363 12.52 0.15 -1.14
N VAL A 364 12.25 1.01 -0.16
CA VAL A 364 11.74 0.59 1.16
C VAL A 364 10.42 -0.15 1.01
N SER A 365 9.45 0.41 0.29
CA SER A 365 8.12 -0.19 0.13
C SER A 365 8.17 -1.53 -0.59
N ALA A 366 8.99 -1.65 -1.65
CA ALA A 366 9.10 -2.90 -2.40
C ALA A 366 9.64 -4.03 -1.52
N ILE A 367 10.73 -3.76 -0.79
CA ILE A 367 11.39 -4.74 0.07
C ILE A 367 10.49 -5.09 1.27
N VAL A 368 9.94 -4.09 1.98
CA VAL A 368 9.10 -4.36 3.17
C VAL A 368 7.81 -5.06 2.79
N SER A 369 7.19 -4.70 1.67
CA SER A 369 5.99 -5.37 1.16
C SER A 369 6.30 -6.82 0.79
N PHE A 370 7.41 -7.07 0.08
CA PHE A 370 7.78 -8.42 -0.32
C PHE A 370 8.14 -9.30 0.89
N PHE A 371 8.86 -8.73 1.86
CA PHE A 371 9.15 -9.41 3.13
C PHE A 371 7.84 -9.79 3.85
N SER A 372 6.86 -8.90 3.86
CA SER A 372 5.56 -9.11 4.50
C SER A 372 4.74 -10.22 3.84
N SER A 373 4.67 -10.24 2.51
CA SER A 373 3.99 -11.33 1.79
C SER A 373 4.69 -12.66 2.01
N MET A 374 6.03 -12.69 1.96
CA MET A 374 6.80 -13.90 2.24
C MET A 374 6.57 -14.41 3.66
N TYR A 375 6.49 -13.53 4.66
CA TYR A 375 6.22 -13.92 6.03
C TYR A 375 4.88 -14.65 6.18
N VAL A 376 3.83 -14.13 5.54
CA VAL A 376 2.50 -14.75 5.56
C VAL A 376 2.49 -16.06 4.78
N MET A 377 3.09 -16.10 3.58
CA MET A 377 3.13 -17.31 2.75
C MET A 377 3.93 -18.45 3.41
N LYS A 378 5.06 -18.13 4.05
CA LYS A 378 5.94 -19.11 4.71
C LYS A 378 5.52 -19.46 6.13
N TRP A 379 4.48 -18.81 6.66
CA TRP A 379 4.00 -19.09 8.01
C TRP A 379 3.70 -20.57 8.23
N LYS A 380 2.96 -21.21 7.33
CA LYS A 380 2.56 -22.62 7.48
C LYS A 380 3.71 -23.61 7.26
N ASP A 381 4.74 -23.23 6.51
CA ASP A 381 5.96 -24.02 6.31
C ASP A 381 6.72 -24.18 7.63
N VAL A 382 6.72 -23.13 8.47
CA VAL A 382 7.45 -23.09 9.75
C VAL A 382 6.55 -23.46 10.93
N PHE A 383 5.35 -22.90 10.98
CA PHE A 383 4.36 -23.05 12.05
C PHE A 383 3.17 -23.90 11.62
N TRP A 384 3.40 -25.16 11.30
CA TRP A 384 2.36 -26.07 10.82
C TRP A 384 1.16 -26.26 11.78
N LYS A 385 1.40 -26.17 13.10
CA LYS A 385 0.33 -26.26 14.14
C LYS A 385 -0.28 -24.92 14.56
N LYS A 386 0.37 -23.79 14.28
CA LYS A 386 -0.13 -22.48 14.73
C LYS A 386 -0.85 -21.77 13.60
N GLU A 387 -1.99 -21.19 13.89
CA GLU A 387 -2.67 -20.29 12.95
C GLU A 387 -2.12 -18.87 13.11
N LEU A 388 -2.02 -18.16 11.98
CA LEU A 388 -1.72 -16.74 11.98
C LEU A 388 -3.00 -16.01 12.42
N LYS A 389 -3.02 -15.51 13.65
CA LYS A 389 -4.21 -14.91 14.29
C LYS A 389 -4.56 -13.55 13.67
N TYR A 390 -3.56 -12.78 13.27
CA TYR A 390 -3.74 -11.54 12.51
C TYR A 390 -2.53 -11.25 11.62
N PRO A 391 -2.69 -10.48 10.52
CA PRO A 391 -1.61 -10.20 9.58
C PRO A 391 -0.46 -9.40 10.23
N PRO A 392 0.81 -9.76 9.98
CA PRO A 392 1.94 -8.98 10.48
C PRO A 392 2.07 -7.66 9.72
N SER A 393 2.71 -6.68 10.35
CA SER A 393 3.13 -5.44 9.69
C SER A 393 4.56 -5.11 10.09
N PHE A 394 5.26 -4.47 9.17
CA PHE A 394 6.66 -4.12 9.30
C PHE A 394 6.87 -2.67 8.87
N ASP A 395 7.69 -1.93 9.60
CA ASP A 395 8.17 -0.63 9.14
C ASP A 395 9.55 -0.73 8.53
N GLY A 396 9.88 0.22 7.67
CA GLY A 396 11.17 0.26 7.02
C GLY A 396 11.66 1.66 6.77
N ARG A 397 12.99 1.78 6.71
CA ARG A 397 13.70 3.04 6.42
C ARG A 397 14.97 2.77 5.61
N ALA A 398 15.39 3.77 4.84
CA ALA A 398 16.63 3.76 4.09
C ALA A 398 17.66 4.68 4.76
N VAL A 399 18.88 4.20 4.90
CA VAL A 399 20.02 4.96 5.45
C VAL A 399 21.19 4.88 4.47
N CYS A 400 21.88 6.00 4.26
CA CYS A 400 23.04 6.07 3.37
C CYS A 400 24.33 6.10 4.18
N TYR A 401 25.23 5.15 3.92
CA TYR A 401 26.58 5.13 4.51
C TYR A 401 27.65 5.40 3.44
N PRO A 402 28.47 6.46 3.57
CA PRO A 402 29.33 6.91 2.48
C PRO A 402 30.61 6.08 2.30
N SER A 403 31.09 5.41 3.36
CA SER A 403 32.34 4.63 3.32
C SER A 403 32.14 3.18 3.77
N ASN A 404 33.11 2.33 3.48
CA ASN A 404 33.08 0.93 3.91
C ASN A 404 33.26 0.81 5.42
N GLU A 405 34.07 1.69 5.99
CA GLU A 405 34.35 1.79 7.43
C GLU A 405 33.08 2.15 8.19
N ILE A 406 32.31 3.13 7.71
CA ILE A 406 31.04 3.53 8.36
C ILE A 406 29.98 2.43 8.24
N LEU A 407 29.91 1.73 7.11
CA LEU A 407 29.03 0.57 6.97
C LEU A 407 29.45 -0.55 7.93
N GLN A 408 30.75 -0.82 8.08
CA GLN A 408 31.26 -1.80 9.03
C GLN A 408 30.92 -1.41 10.47
N ASP A 409 31.06 -0.13 10.82
CA ASP A 409 30.66 0.39 12.13
C ASP A 409 29.15 0.25 12.38
N TYR A 410 28.33 0.43 11.35
CA TYR A 410 26.89 0.16 11.44
C TYR A 410 26.60 -1.31 11.73
N LEU A 411 27.27 -2.23 11.04
CA LEU A 411 27.09 -3.67 11.28
C LEU A 411 27.61 -4.06 12.67
N ALA A 412 28.72 -3.48 13.12
CA ALA A 412 29.22 -3.66 14.48
C ALA A 412 28.23 -3.11 15.51
N TRP A 413 27.65 -1.93 15.28
CA TRP A 413 26.60 -1.36 16.12
C TRP A 413 25.43 -2.35 16.27
N ARG A 414 24.95 -2.93 15.17
CA ARG A 414 23.86 -3.93 15.18
C ARG A 414 24.20 -5.18 15.99
N GLN A 415 25.45 -5.64 15.97
CA GLN A 415 25.91 -6.79 16.76
C GLN A 415 25.99 -6.47 18.27
N VAL A 416 26.38 -5.25 18.65
CA VAL A 416 26.49 -4.85 20.07
C VAL A 416 25.12 -4.51 20.67
N ASP A 417 24.20 -3.97 19.85
CA ASP A 417 22.81 -3.70 20.23
C ASP A 417 22.11 -4.99 20.74
N TRP A 418 22.40 -6.13 20.11
CA TRP A 418 21.96 -7.45 20.57
C TRP A 418 22.46 -7.79 21.99
N HIS A 419 23.75 -7.59 22.26
CA HIS A 419 24.35 -7.89 23.58
C HIS A 419 23.76 -7.05 24.72
N SER A 420 23.14 -5.91 24.38
CA SER A 420 22.57 -4.97 25.34
C SER A 420 21.07 -5.15 25.57
N SER A 421 20.41 -5.95 24.71
CA SER A 421 18.96 -6.19 24.72
C SER A 421 18.59 -7.56 25.31
N MET A 422 19.57 -8.39 25.65
CA MET A 422 19.44 -9.56 26.54
C MET A 422 19.51 -9.14 28.00
#